data_AF-A0AAJ6J9C2-F1
#
_entry.id   AF-A0AAJ6J9C2-F1
#
_cell.length_a   1.000
_cell.length_b   1.000
_cell.length_c   1.000
_cell.angle_alpha   90.00
_cell.angle_beta   90.00
_cell.angle_gamma   90.00
#
_symmetry.space_group_name_H-M   'P 1'
#
loop_
_entity.id
_entity.type
_entity.pdbx_description
1 polymer ?
#
loop_
_entity_poly.entity_id
_entity_poly.type
_entity_poly.pdbx_seq_one_letter_code
_entity_poly.pdbx_strand_id
1 'polypeptide(L)'
;MKNGLYSIHIHMLDGVKGRDSGILVLRDGVLLGGGPYFWSRGSYTVGNGTWKGELVTNQHSPFSDPFIRPLFGGEEATSGFSGTFSDDGAEVFGTVLVEGRRSLSFRATLKRLADI
;
A
#
# COMPACT_ATOMS: atom_id res chain seq x y z
N MET A 1 5.16 2.56 14.38
CA MET A 1 6.00 2.64 13.17
C MET A 1 7.10 3.65 13.37
N LYS A 2 8.35 3.23 13.17
CA LYS A 2 9.51 4.13 13.13
C LYS A 2 9.54 4.86 11.79
N ASN A 3 10.14 6.04 11.77
CA ASN A 3 10.44 6.69 10.49
C ASN A 3 11.47 5.83 9.75
N GLY A 4 11.32 5.68 8.43
CA GLY A 4 12.27 4.92 7.65
C GLY A 4 11.80 4.57 6.25
N LEU A 5 12.69 3.91 5.53
CA LEU A 5 12.44 3.24 4.26
C LEU A 5 12.05 1.79 4.52
N TYR A 6 10.97 1.33 3.89
CA TYR A 6 10.41 0.00 4.03
C TYR A 6 10.23 -0.64 2.65
N SER A 7 10.48 -1.95 2.54
CA SER A 7 9.91 -2.74 1.44
C SER A 7 8.47 -3.10 1.77
N ILE A 8 7.60 -3.11 0.76
CA ILE A 8 6.21 -3.55 0.87
C ILE A 8 5.93 -4.70 -0.10
N HIS A 9 5.17 -5.70 0.37
CA HIS A 9 4.63 -6.78 -0.45
C HIS A 9 3.12 -6.88 -0.24
N ILE A 10 2.33 -6.76 -1.30
CA ILE A 10 0.86 -6.72 -1.26
C ILE A 10 0.29 -7.95 -1.94
N HIS A 11 -0.76 -8.50 -1.32
CA HIS A 11 -1.60 -9.55 -1.86
C HIS A 11 -3.07 -9.14 -1.80
N MET A 12 -3.72 -9.10 -2.96
CA MET A 12 -5.17 -8.91 -3.02
C MET A 12 -5.89 -10.15 -2.47
N LEU A 13 -7.04 -9.93 -1.86
CA LEU A 13 -7.94 -10.97 -1.36
C LEU A 13 -9.18 -11.06 -2.27
N ASP A 14 -10.29 -11.60 -1.74
CA ASP A 14 -11.60 -11.61 -2.38
C ASP A 14 -11.62 -12.26 -3.78
N GLY A 15 -10.79 -13.31 -3.96
CA GLY A 15 -10.65 -14.06 -5.21
C GLY A 15 -9.85 -13.34 -6.31
N VAL A 16 -9.30 -12.15 -6.03
CA VAL A 16 -8.49 -11.38 -6.98
C VAL A 16 -7.05 -11.87 -6.91
N LYS A 17 -6.53 -12.38 -8.04
CA LYS A 17 -5.12 -12.78 -8.18
C LYS A 17 -4.21 -11.56 -8.45
N GLY A 18 -4.26 -10.56 -7.58
CA GLY A 18 -3.43 -9.35 -7.65
C GLY A 18 -2.28 -9.40 -6.65
N ARG A 19 -1.09 -9.00 -7.09
CA ARG A 19 0.10 -8.83 -6.24
C ARG A 19 0.82 -7.58 -6.67
N ASP A 20 1.45 -6.92 -5.71
CA ASP A 20 2.33 -5.79 -5.98
C ASP A 20 3.47 -5.75 -4.95
N SER A 21 4.56 -5.07 -5.29
CA SER A 21 5.68 -4.84 -4.38
C SER A 21 6.40 -3.56 -4.73
N GLY A 22 6.95 -2.91 -3.71
CA GLY A 22 7.65 -1.65 -3.89
C GLY A 22 8.31 -1.18 -2.61
N ILE A 23 8.45 0.14 -2.51
CA ILE A 23 8.98 0.81 -1.32
C ILE A 23 7.95 1.76 -0.71
N LEU A 24 8.05 1.94 0.60
CA LEU A 24 7.37 2.98 1.36
C LEU A 24 8.39 3.80 2.16
N VAL A 25 8.23 5.12 2.13
CA VAL A 25 8.84 6.04 3.07
C VAL A 25 7.78 6.44 4.07
N LEU A 26 8.02 6.13 5.34
CA LEU A 26 7.18 6.55 6.46
C LEU A 26 7.94 7.60 7.25
N ARG A 27 7.34 8.78 7.41
CA ARG A 27 7.96 9.86 8.17
C ARG A 27 6.92 10.75 8.80
N ASP A 28 6.92 10.84 10.13
CA ASP A 28 6.15 11.82 10.89
C ASP A 28 4.65 11.84 10.52
N GLY A 29 4.07 10.65 10.32
CA GLY A 29 2.66 10.48 9.94
C GLY A 29 2.39 10.60 8.44
N VAL A 30 3.40 10.84 7.61
CA VAL A 30 3.31 10.86 6.14
C VAL A 30 3.75 9.53 5.56
N LEU A 31 2.96 9.02 4.61
CA LEU A 31 3.26 7.81 3.83
C LEU A 31 3.45 8.21 2.36
N LEU A 32 4.61 7.87 1.79
CA LEU A 32 4.87 7.96 0.36
C LEU A 32 5.35 6.61 -0.14
N GLY A 33 4.87 6.19 -1.31
CA GLY A 33 5.16 4.86 -1.84
C GLY A 33 5.26 4.81 -3.33
N GLY A 34 5.88 3.74 -3.80
CA GLY A 34 5.85 3.42 -5.21
C GLY A 34 6.61 2.17 -5.58
N GLY A 35 6.42 1.77 -6.82
CA GLY A 35 7.07 0.65 -7.45
C GLY A 35 7.15 0.85 -8.97
N PRO A 36 7.36 -0.23 -9.72
CA PRO A 36 7.55 -0.15 -11.17
C PRO A 36 6.38 0.47 -11.94
N TYR A 37 5.14 0.37 -11.41
CA TYR A 37 3.93 0.79 -12.12
C TYR A 37 3.09 1.82 -11.35
N PHE A 38 3.13 1.79 -10.02
CA PHE A 38 2.24 2.58 -9.17
C PHE A 38 3.02 3.51 -8.25
N TRP A 39 2.36 4.59 -7.83
CA TRP A 39 2.77 5.46 -6.74
C TRP A 39 1.63 5.56 -5.74
N SER A 40 1.98 5.84 -4.48
CA SER A 40 1.03 6.02 -3.39
C SER A 40 1.38 7.21 -2.51
N ARG A 41 0.38 7.90 -2.00
CA ARG A 41 0.53 8.97 -1.01
C ARG A 41 -0.58 8.88 0.03
N GLY A 42 -0.23 9.08 1.29
CA GLY A 42 -1.18 8.98 2.37
C GLY A 42 -0.69 9.55 3.69
N SER A 43 -1.47 9.27 4.72
CA SER A 43 -1.12 9.59 6.11
C SER A 43 -1.37 8.38 7.01
N TYR A 44 -0.67 8.33 8.13
CA TYR A 44 -0.84 7.28 9.13
C TYR A 44 -0.72 7.82 10.55
N THR A 45 -1.29 7.06 11.49
CA THR A 45 -1.18 7.27 12.93
C THR A 45 -0.70 5.99 13.59
N VAL A 46 -0.02 6.13 14.72
CA VAL A 46 0.55 5.01 15.49
C VAL A 46 0.10 5.11 16.94
N GLY A 47 -0.37 4.01 17.52
CA GLY A 47 -0.73 3.95 18.93
C GLY A 47 -1.04 2.52 19.38
N ASN A 48 -0.77 2.22 20.65
CA ASN A 48 -1.13 0.94 21.30
C ASN A 48 -0.67 -0.32 20.52
N GLY A 49 0.56 -0.32 19.99
CA GLY A 49 1.10 -1.44 19.18
C GLY A 49 0.45 -1.61 17.80
N THR A 50 -0.44 -0.68 17.42
CA THR A 50 -1.14 -0.66 16.14
C THR A 50 -0.81 0.59 15.35
N TRP A 51 -1.07 0.52 14.06
CA TRP A 51 -1.03 1.66 13.18
C TRP A 51 -2.16 1.58 12.17
N LYS A 52 -2.61 2.74 11.70
CA LYS A 52 -3.70 2.85 10.74
C LYS A 52 -3.53 4.09 9.91
N GLY A 53 -4.12 4.10 8.73
CA GLY A 53 -4.01 5.23 7.84
C GLY A 53 -4.88 5.10 6.60
N GLU A 54 -4.70 6.06 5.72
CA GLU A 54 -5.35 6.13 4.42
C GLU A 54 -4.32 6.54 3.37
N LEU A 55 -4.49 6.06 2.14
CA LEU A 55 -3.66 6.44 1.01
C LEU A 55 -4.45 6.43 -0.30
N VAL A 56 -3.98 7.23 -1.24
CA VAL A 56 -4.36 7.14 -2.65
C VAL A 56 -3.23 6.48 -3.40
N THR A 57 -3.58 5.61 -4.34
CA THR A 57 -2.66 4.96 -5.28
C THR A 57 -3.10 5.25 -6.70
N ASN A 58 -2.14 5.56 -7.58
CA ASN A 58 -2.39 5.69 -9.01
C ASN A 58 -1.27 5.05 -9.83
N GLN A 59 -1.57 4.73 -11.08
CA GLN A 59 -0.63 4.19 -12.03
C GLN A 59 0.14 5.31 -12.73
N HIS A 60 1.47 5.23 -12.75
CA HIS A 60 2.31 6.13 -13.55
C HIS A 60 2.85 5.48 -14.82
N SER A 61 3.06 4.16 -14.81
CA SER A 61 3.60 3.41 -15.94
C SER A 61 2.66 2.27 -16.34
N PRO A 62 2.35 2.11 -17.64
CA PRO A 62 1.54 0.98 -18.12
C PRO A 62 2.28 -0.34 -17.90
N PHE A 63 1.53 -1.44 -17.83
CA PHE A 63 2.15 -2.76 -17.85
C PHE A 63 2.79 -3.03 -19.22
N SER A 64 3.91 -3.76 -19.21
CA SER A 64 4.58 -4.16 -20.46
C SER A 64 3.72 -5.08 -21.33
N ASP A 65 2.82 -5.86 -20.70
CA ASP A 65 1.84 -6.68 -21.41
C ASP A 65 0.54 -5.88 -21.64
N PRO A 66 0.17 -5.58 -22.90
CA PRO A 66 -1.01 -4.77 -23.22
C PRO A 66 -2.34 -5.49 -22.93
N PHE A 67 -2.33 -6.80 -22.68
CA PHE A 67 -3.51 -7.57 -22.32
C PHE A 67 -3.78 -7.60 -20.81
N ILE A 68 -2.81 -7.19 -19.99
CA ILE A 68 -3.03 -7.02 -18.55
C ILE A 68 -3.83 -5.75 -18.32
N ARG A 69 -4.96 -5.90 -17.62
CA ARG A 69 -5.78 -4.76 -17.17
C ARG A 69 -5.36 -4.37 -15.75
N PRO A 70 -5.00 -3.11 -15.50
CA PRO A 70 -4.76 -2.64 -14.15
C PRO A 70 -6.01 -2.79 -13.30
N LEU A 71 -5.82 -3.16 -12.04
CA LEU A 71 -6.93 -3.32 -11.10
C LEU A 71 -7.76 -2.04 -10.97
N PHE A 72 -7.12 -0.88 -11.08
CA PHE A 72 -7.75 0.43 -10.90
C PHE A 72 -8.20 1.08 -12.21
N GLY A 73 -8.09 0.40 -13.35
CA GLY A 73 -8.59 0.93 -14.63
C GLY A 73 -7.94 2.24 -15.10
N GLY A 74 -6.81 2.64 -14.51
CA GLY A 74 -6.15 3.93 -14.77
C GLY A 74 -6.66 5.10 -13.91
N GLU A 75 -7.57 4.82 -12.96
CA GLU A 75 -8.10 5.80 -12.01
C GLU A 75 -7.36 5.75 -10.67
N GLU A 76 -7.45 6.84 -9.92
CA GLU A 76 -6.98 6.89 -8.53
C GLU A 76 -7.83 5.99 -7.63
N ALA A 77 -7.15 5.16 -6.84
CA ALA A 77 -7.79 4.25 -5.91
C ALA A 77 -7.48 4.66 -4.47
N THR A 78 -8.53 4.93 -3.69
CA THR A 78 -8.41 5.27 -2.26
C THR A 78 -8.45 4.00 -1.42
N SER A 79 -7.55 3.90 -0.45
CA SER A 79 -7.47 2.79 0.48
C SER A 79 -7.45 3.25 1.93
N GLY A 80 -8.11 2.49 2.80
CA GLY A 80 -7.96 2.57 4.25
C GLY A 80 -7.29 1.30 4.77
N PHE A 81 -6.42 1.42 5.78
CA PHE A 81 -5.74 0.27 6.35
C PHE A 81 -5.56 0.37 7.86
N SER A 82 -5.36 -0.79 8.48
CA SER A 82 -4.89 -0.93 9.85
C SER A 82 -3.97 -2.13 9.99
N GLY A 83 -3.21 -2.17 11.06
CA GLY A 83 -2.19 -3.19 11.23
C GLY A 83 -1.50 -3.17 12.58
N THR A 84 -0.64 -4.15 12.78
CA THR A 84 0.30 -4.22 13.91
C THR A 84 1.72 -3.97 13.41
N PHE A 85 2.62 -3.62 14.32
CA PHE A 85 4.01 -3.38 13.96
C PHE A 85 4.97 -3.90 15.03
N SER A 86 6.17 -4.24 14.58
CA SER A 86 7.33 -4.57 15.39
C SER A 86 8.44 -3.53 15.14
N ASP A 87 9.63 -3.76 15.68
CA ASP A 87 10.78 -2.91 15.41
C ASP A 87 11.26 -3.00 13.96
N ASP A 88 11.17 -4.18 13.34
CA ASP A 88 11.73 -4.52 12.03
C ASP A 88 10.70 -4.51 10.89
N GLY A 89 9.41 -4.43 11.20
CA GLY A 89 8.37 -4.53 10.18
C GLY A 89 6.96 -4.24 10.65
N ALA A 90 6.00 -4.52 9.79
CA ALA A 90 4.58 -4.37 10.08
C ALA A 90 3.70 -5.30 9.22
N GLU A 91 2.57 -5.69 9.78
CA GLU A 91 1.50 -6.38 9.07
C GLU A 91 0.38 -5.39 8.77
N VAL A 92 -0.23 -5.50 7.60
CA VAL A 92 -1.27 -4.60 7.11
C VAL A 92 -2.47 -5.41 6.63
N PHE A 93 -3.64 -4.96 7.05
CA PHE A 93 -4.90 -5.30 6.41
C PHE A 93 -5.58 -4.01 5.95
N GLY A 94 -6.03 -3.98 4.71
CA GLY A 94 -6.70 -2.80 4.18
C GLY A 94 -7.77 -3.13 3.17
N THR A 95 -8.55 -2.11 2.85
CA THR A 95 -9.55 -2.11 1.79
C THR A 95 -9.24 -1.00 0.81
N VAL A 96 -9.39 -1.27 -0.47
CA VAL A 96 -9.25 -0.31 -1.57
C VAL A 96 -10.58 -0.18 -2.30
N LEU A 97 -10.99 1.05 -2.58
CA LEU A 97 -12.16 1.35 -3.39
C LEU A 97 -11.74 1.47 -4.85
N VAL A 98 -12.11 0.47 -5.65
CA VAL A 98 -11.82 0.40 -7.09
C VAL A 98 -12.94 1.05 -7.87
N GLU A 99 -12.59 2.01 -8.73
CA GLU A 99 -13.52 2.76 -9.60
C GLU A 99 -14.74 3.35 -8.88
N GLY A 100 -14.62 3.66 -7.58
CA GLY A 100 -15.72 4.20 -6.76
C GLY A 100 -16.87 3.23 -6.51
N ARG A 101 -16.77 1.95 -6.91
CA ARG A 101 -17.91 1.02 -6.93
C ARG A 101 -17.65 -0.31 -6.22
N ARG A 102 -16.39 -0.74 -6.13
CA ARG A 102 -16.04 -2.06 -5.61
C ARG A 102 -14.97 -1.95 -4.54
N SER A 103 -15.31 -2.33 -3.31
CA SER A 103 -14.32 -2.49 -2.23
C SER A 103 -13.65 -3.85 -2.38
N LEU A 104 -12.31 -3.86 -2.39
CA LEU A 104 -11.50 -5.07 -2.37
C LEU A 104 -10.56 -5.04 -1.18
N SER A 105 -10.40 -6.18 -0.53
CA SER A 105 -9.50 -6.33 0.60
C SER A 105 -8.10 -6.72 0.13
N PHE A 106 -7.08 -6.30 0.86
CA PHE A 106 -5.70 -6.71 0.64
C PHE A 106 -4.98 -6.94 1.97
N ARG A 107 -3.92 -7.74 1.91
CA ARG A 107 -2.91 -7.82 2.97
C ARG A 107 -1.58 -7.31 2.46
N ALA A 108 -0.79 -6.72 3.33
CA ALA A 108 0.59 -6.40 3.02
C ALA A 108 1.52 -6.65 4.20
N THR A 109 2.78 -6.90 3.88
CA THR A 109 3.86 -6.96 4.88
C THR A 109 4.88 -5.87 4.59
N LEU A 110 5.37 -5.24 5.65
CA LEU A 110 6.45 -4.27 5.61
C LEU A 110 7.69 -4.81 6.29
N LYS A 111 8.85 -4.53 5.71
CA LYS A 111 10.15 -4.75 6.33
C LYS A 111 10.97 -3.47 6.27
N ARG A 112 11.49 -3.02 7.41
CA ARG A 112 12.34 -1.83 7.49
C ARG A 112 13.70 -2.12 6.83
N LEU A 113 14.14 -1.21 5.97
CA LEU A 113 15.38 -1.31 5.21
C LEU A 113 16.43 -0.31 5.70
N ALA A 114 16.01 0.90 6.04
CA ALA A 114 16.88 1.97 6.51
C ALA A 114 16.11 2.99 7.35
N ASP A 115 16.82 3.72 8.20
CA ASP A 115 16.30 4.87 8.96
C ASP A 115 16.36 6.15 8.09
N ILE A 116 15.59 7.19 8.45
CA ILE A 116 15.52 8.50 7.74
C ILE A 116 15.44 9.68 8.70
#